data_AF-J9EXB5-F1
#
_entry.id   AF-J9EXB5-F1
#
_cell.length_a   1.000
_cell.length_b   1.000
_cell.length_c   1.000
_cell.angle_alpha   90.00
_cell.angle_beta   90.00
_cell.angle_gamma   90.00
#
_symmetry.space_group_name_H-M   'P 1'
#
loop_
_entity.id
_entity.type
_entity.pdbx_description
1 polymer ?
#
loop_
_entity_poly.entity_id
_entity_poly.type
_entity_poly.pdbx_seq_one_letter_code
_entity_poly.pdbx_strand_id
1 'polypeptide(L)'
;MILYDQLLSNIRDVIQALNEEQKKLVDNETQIGDEQFPNRLTIIYLEFMRLKRTIERYVMIITHTKTQTEKKIKPQDLIRLCDTVIENSCEILELLGVATNKDLELAYKAKAEYYRALRCFCLAEAHAALAKWNEANVLYDRAVDRASNTSLLLKNAEGNPFIVEKEVDVKNLHEQITASKFATQANRLAEAAGGNKWDEKQETFDNRPLIDTLDEFRKITPKDLHKTEQNIRIISVPPSFIPMPNKPMFFDLALNHIKMPNLESKIASYGFEKKETSQNNEKIKKGAKSKQDEQDASQQGIGGLVKGWFWRK
;
A
#
# COMPACT_ATOMS: atom_id res chain seq x y z
N MET A 1 -33.43 6.61 10.82
CA MET A 1 -32.38 5.61 10.55
C MET A 1 -32.83 4.22 11.01
N ILE A 2 -33.18 4.05 12.29
CA ILE A 2 -33.65 2.78 12.90
C ILE A 2 -34.77 2.07 12.10
N LEU A 3 -35.77 2.80 11.61
CA LEU A 3 -36.87 2.23 10.82
C LEU A 3 -36.40 1.61 9.49
N TYR A 4 -35.42 2.20 8.82
CA TYR A 4 -34.86 1.64 7.59
C TYR A 4 -34.06 0.37 7.88
N ASP A 5 -33.32 0.34 8.99
CA ASP A 5 -32.51 -0.82 9.35
C ASP A 5 -33.39 -2.03 9.73
N GLN A 6 -34.49 -1.79 10.46
CA GLN A 6 -35.49 -2.81 10.74
C GLN A 6 -36.15 -3.33 9.46
N LEU A 7 -36.60 -2.43 8.57
CA LEU A 7 -37.21 -2.82 7.30
C LEU A 7 -36.25 -3.64 6.42
N LEU A 8 -34.99 -3.20 6.29
CA LEU A 8 -33.97 -3.90 5.50
C LEU A 8 -33.61 -5.26 6.09
N SER A 9 -33.58 -5.38 7.43
CA SER A 9 -33.39 -6.67 8.10
C SER A 9 -34.53 -7.61 7.77
N ASN A 10 -35.78 -7.17 7.97
CA ASN A 10 -36.96 -8.00 7.72
C ASN A 10 -37.03 -8.46 6.25
N ILE A 11 -36.72 -7.56 5.29
CA ILE A 11 -36.68 -7.93 3.86
C ILE A 11 -35.61 -9.01 3.61
N ARG A 12 -34.42 -8.89 4.22
CA ARG A 12 -33.35 -9.88 4.08
C ARG A 12 -33.75 -11.24 4.65
N ASP A 13 -34.39 -11.26 5.82
CA ASP A 13 -34.83 -12.48 6.47
C ASP A 13 -35.89 -13.21 5.63
N VAL A 14 -36.83 -12.46 5.04
CA VAL A 14 -37.85 -13.02 4.13
C VAL A 14 -37.23 -13.55 2.83
N ILE A 15 -36.29 -12.82 2.22
CA ILE A 15 -35.55 -13.29 1.04
C ILE A 15 -34.81 -14.59 1.36
N GLN A 16 -34.17 -14.68 2.52
CA GLN A 16 -33.47 -15.89 2.94
C GLN A 16 -34.43 -17.07 3.12
N ALA A 17 -35.55 -16.88 3.81
CA ALA A 17 -36.56 -17.92 3.99
C ALA A 17 -37.09 -18.44 2.64
N LEU A 18 -37.41 -17.54 1.69
CA LEU A 18 -37.89 -17.92 0.36
C LEU A 18 -36.83 -18.66 -0.46
N ASN A 19 -35.56 -18.26 -0.36
CA ASN A 19 -34.47 -18.98 -1.02
C ASN A 19 -34.28 -20.40 -0.45
N GLU A 20 -34.41 -20.56 0.87
CA GLU A 20 -34.35 -21.88 1.52
C GLU A 20 -35.52 -22.78 1.11
N GLU A 21 -36.73 -22.24 1.00
CA GLU A 21 -37.89 -22.97 0.47
C GLU A 21 -37.70 -23.38 -0.99
N GLN A 22 -37.20 -22.46 -1.84
CA GLN A 22 -36.93 -22.77 -3.24
C GLN A 22 -35.87 -23.88 -3.38
N LYS A 23 -34.83 -23.86 -2.55
CA LYS A 23 -33.82 -24.93 -2.53
C LYS A 23 -34.40 -26.28 -2.13
N LYS A 24 -35.24 -26.33 -1.09
CA LYS A 24 -35.93 -27.55 -0.64
C LYS A 24 -36.87 -28.11 -1.71
N LEU A 25 -37.50 -27.26 -2.53
CA LEU A 25 -38.37 -27.70 -3.63
C LEU A 25 -37.58 -28.22 -4.84
N VAL A 26 -36.36 -27.75 -5.07
CA VAL A 26 -35.48 -28.30 -6.11
C VAL A 26 -34.93 -29.67 -5.71
N ASP A 27 -34.62 -29.86 -4.43
CA ASP A 27 -34.12 -31.15 -3.91
C ASP A 27 -35.22 -32.24 -3.86
N ASN A 28 -36.50 -31.84 -3.89
CA ASN A 28 -37.67 -32.73 -3.96
C ASN A 28 -38.25 -32.70 -5.39
N GLU A 29 -37.78 -33.59 -6.28
CA GLU A 29 -38.01 -33.63 -7.75
C GLU A 29 -39.47 -33.60 -8.29
N THR A 30 -40.51 -33.29 -7.51
CA THR A 30 -41.90 -33.65 -7.84
C THR A 30 -42.85 -32.55 -8.31
N GLN A 31 -42.49 -31.25 -8.36
CA GLN A 31 -43.41 -30.21 -8.89
C GLN A 31 -42.69 -29.12 -9.69
N ILE A 32 -42.46 -29.41 -10.96
CA ILE A 32 -41.86 -28.49 -11.93
C ILE A 32 -43.00 -27.89 -12.75
N GLY A 33 -43.28 -26.60 -12.56
CA GLY A 33 -44.20 -25.90 -13.45
C GLY A 33 -44.54 -24.50 -12.98
N ASP A 34 -45.35 -24.40 -11.93
CA ASP A 34 -46.04 -23.14 -11.62
C ASP A 34 -45.70 -22.51 -10.26
N GLU A 35 -45.27 -23.24 -9.23
CA GLU A 35 -44.95 -22.64 -7.91
C GLU A 35 -43.56 -21.97 -7.85
N GLN A 36 -42.61 -22.43 -8.67
CA GLN A 36 -41.26 -21.85 -8.72
C GLN A 36 -41.24 -20.45 -9.37
N PHE A 37 -42.18 -20.17 -10.26
CA PHE A 37 -42.28 -18.90 -10.97
C PHE A 37 -42.74 -17.72 -10.07
N PRO A 38 -43.84 -17.80 -9.28
CA PRO A 38 -44.27 -16.75 -8.38
C PRO A 38 -43.29 -16.54 -7.22
N ASN A 39 -42.67 -17.61 -6.70
CA ASN A 39 -41.64 -17.48 -5.67
C ASN A 39 -40.41 -16.73 -6.20
N ARG A 40 -39.96 -17.05 -7.42
CA ARG A 40 -38.85 -16.35 -8.07
C ARG A 40 -39.17 -14.89 -8.36
N LEU A 41 -40.38 -14.57 -8.85
CA LEU A 41 -40.82 -13.19 -9.06
C LEU A 41 -40.90 -12.40 -7.75
N THR A 42 -41.40 -13.03 -6.68
CA THR A 42 -41.45 -12.45 -5.34
C THR A 42 -40.05 -12.12 -4.84
N ILE A 43 -39.08 -13.03 -5.00
CA ILE A 43 -37.68 -12.80 -4.62
C ILE A 43 -37.11 -11.60 -5.39
N ILE A 44 -37.28 -11.54 -6.71
CA ILE A 44 -36.79 -10.41 -7.54
C ILE A 44 -37.40 -9.08 -7.07
N TYR A 45 -38.70 -9.06 -6.77
CA TYR A 45 -39.38 -7.87 -6.26
C TYR A 45 -38.85 -7.45 -4.87
N LEU A 46 -38.65 -8.40 -3.97
CA LEU A 46 -38.06 -8.12 -2.65
C LEU A 46 -36.62 -7.61 -2.77
N GLU A 47 -35.84 -8.14 -3.71
CA GLU A 47 -34.49 -7.69 -4.02
C GLU A 47 -34.51 -6.23 -4.52
N PHE A 48 -35.41 -5.91 -5.46
CA PHE A 48 -35.63 -4.55 -5.90
C PHE A 48 -35.99 -3.61 -4.73
N MET A 49 -36.91 -4.04 -3.85
CA MET A 49 -37.31 -3.26 -2.69
C MET A 49 -36.15 -3.05 -1.71
N ARG A 50 -35.34 -4.08 -1.45
CA ARG A 50 -34.13 -3.99 -0.61
C ARG A 50 -33.17 -2.93 -1.16
N LEU A 51 -32.86 -2.99 -2.46
CA LEU A 51 -31.93 -2.07 -3.11
C LEU A 51 -32.48 -0.65 -3.14
N LYS A 52 -33.75 -0.47 -3.51
CA LYS A 52 -34.42 0.83 -3.52
C LYS A 52 -34.41 1.49 -2.14
N ARG A 53 -34.77 0.76 -1.09
CA ARG A 53 -34.78 1.27 0.30
C ARG A 53 -33.38 1.58 0.80
N THR A 54 -32.39 0.79 0.38
CA THR A 54 -30.97 1.05 0.68
C THR A 54 -30.55 2.37 0.06
N ILE A 55 -30.83 2.59 -1.23
CA ILE A 55 -30.57 3.85 -1.92
C ILE A 55 -31.24 5.02 -1.19
N GLU A 56 -32.55 4.96 -0.91
CA GLU A 56 -33.29 6.03 -0.22
C GLU A 56 -32.63 6.39 1.13
N ARG A 57 -32.21 5.39 1.91
CA ARG A 57 -31.48 5.60 3.17
C ARG A 57 -30.18 6.38 2.94
N TYR A 58 -29.35 5.95 2.00
CA TYR A 58 -28.06 6.61 1.71
C TYR A 58 -28.23 8.02 1.15
N VAL A 59 -29.24 8.24 0.30
CA VAL A 59 -29.59 9.58 -0.21
C VAL A 59 -29.97 10.51 0.95
N MET A 60 -30.79 10.05 1.90
CA MET A 60 -31.10 10.84 3.10
C MET A 60 -29.87 11.16 3.96
N ILE A 61 -28.92 10.22 4.07
CA ILE A 61 -27.66 10.48 4.77
C ILE A 61 -26.86 11.54 4.04
N ILE A 62 -26.74 11.45 2.71
CA ILE A 62 -26.03 12.43 1.87
C ILE A 62 -26.64 13.83 2.03
N THR A 63 -27.96 13.95 1.96
CA THR A 63 -28.64 15.26 2.10
C THR A 63 -28.46 15.84 3.49
N HIS A 64 -28.60 15.03 4.55
CA HIS A 64 -28.35 15.45 5.93
C HIS A 64 -26.90 15.88 6.17
N THR A 65 -25.96 15.13 5.58
CA THR A 65 -24.52 15.41 5.66
C THR A 65 -24.17 16.73 4.97
N LYS A 66 -24.79 17.05 3.83
CA LYS A 66 -24.58 18.32 3.14
C LYS A 66 -25.17 19.54 3.87
N THR A 67 -26.26 19.37 4.62
CA THR A 67 -26.91 20.48 5.34
C THR A 67 -26.29 20.77 6.70
N GLN A 68 -25.65 19.79 7.34
CA GLN A 68 -24.88 20.01 8.57
C GLN A 68 -23.52 20.65 8.27
N THR A 69 -23.49 21.97 8.21
CA THR A 69 -22.26 22.79 8.03
C THR A 69 -21.32 22.80 9.24
N GLU A 70 -21.78 22.40 10.43
CA GLU A 70 -21.01 22.52 11.68
C GLU A 70 -19.94 21.43 11.86
N LYS A 71 -20.11 20.25 11.24
CA LYS A 71 -19.13 19.17 11.30
C LYS A 71 -18.42 19.06 9.97
N LYS A 72 -17.11 19.33 9.94
CA LYS A 72 -16.28 19.06 8.75
C LYS A 72 -16.31 17.56 8.44
N ILE A 73 -17.20 17.17 7.52
CA ILE A 73 -17.26 15.80 7.03
C ILE A 73 -16.05 15.55 6.15
N LYS A 74 -15.40 14.40 6.33
CA LYS A 74 -14.30 14.00 5.46
C LYS A 74 -14.87 13.74 4.06
N PRO A 75 -14.28 14.29 2.99
CA PRO A 75 -14.78 14.07 1.64
C PRO A 75 -14.80 12.57 1.26
N GLN A 76 -13.92 11.76 1.86
CA GLN A 76 -13.88 10.30 1.72
C GLN A 76 -15.19 9.62 2.13
N ASP A 77 -15.86 10.11 3.18
CA ASP A 77 -17.11 9.50 3.65
C ASP A 77 -18.23 9.80 2.66
N LEU A 78 -18.30 11.03 2.14
CA LEU A 78 -19.30 11.40 1.13
C LEU A 78 -19.11 10.63 -0.18
N ILE A 79 -17.86 10.39 -0.59
CA ILE A 79 -17.52 9.56 -1.75
C ILE A 79 -18.03 8.13 -1.55
N ARG A 80 -17.78 7.52 -0.38
CA ARG A 80 -18.27 6.16 -0.07
C ARG A 80 -19.79 6.06 -0.11
N LEU A 81 -20.50 7.05 0.43
CA LEU A 81 -21.96 7.08 0.38
C LEU A 81 -22.46 7.14 -1.08
N CYS A 82 -21.80 7.95 -1.92
CA CYS A 82 -22.14 8.02 -3.35
C CYS A 82 -21.84 6.70 -4.07
N ASP A 83 -20.70 6.06 -3.78
CA ASP A 83 -20.33 4.76 -4.35
C ASP A 83 -21.39 3.70 -4.04
N THR A 84 -21.86 3.63 -2.80
CA THR A 84 -22.95 2.69 -2.44
C THR A 84 -24.24 2.99 -3.22
N VAL A 85 -24.62 4.25 -3.41
CA VAL A 85 -25.81 4.59 -4.20
C VAL A 85 -25.63 4.20 -5.67
N ILE A 86 -24.45 4.42 -6.24
CA ILE A 86 -24.13 4.05 -7.63
C ILE A 86 -24.19 2.53 -7.80
N GLU A 87 -23.57 1.78 -6.90
CA GLU A 87 -23.53 0.31 -6.92
C GLU A 87 -24.94 -0.27 -6.87
N ASN A 88 -25.74 0.11 -5.87
CA ASN A 88 -27.13 -0.38 -5.74
C ASN A 88 -28.00 0.04 -6.94
N SER A 89 -27.74 1.21 -7.55
CA SER A 89 -28.48 1.64 -8.75
C SER A 89 -28.12 0.80 -9.97
N CYS A 90 -26.85 0.38 -10.10
CA CYS A 90 -26.41 -0.52 -11.17
C CYS A 90 -26.95 -1.95 -10.93
N GLU A 91 -26.94 -2.42 -9.69
CA GLU A 91 -27.49 -3.72 -9.30
C GLU A 91 -28.99 -3.82 -9.64
N ILE A 92 -29.76 -2.74 -9.46
CA ILE A 92 -31.16 -2.67 -9.90
C ILE A 92 -31.28 -2.81 -11.42
N LEU A 93 -30.38 -2.21 -12.21
CA LEU A 93 -30.41 -2.31 -13.68
C LEU A 93 -30.12 -3.74 -14.18
N GLU A 94 -29.46 -4.56 -13.38
CA GLU A 94 -29.14 -5.95 -13.68
C GLU A 94 -30.26 -6.93 -13.27
N LEU A 95 -31.27 -6.47 -12.52
CA LEU A 95 -32.40 -7.31 -12.13
C LEU A 95 -33.25 -7.73 -13.33
N LEU A 96 -33.70 -8.99 -13.29
CA LEU A 96 -34.58 -9.57 -14.30
C LEU A 96 -35.90 -8.77 -14.40
N GLY A 97 -36.27 -8.40 -15.64
CA GLY A 97 -37.50 -7.66 -15.93
C GLY A 97 -37.36 -6.14 -15.93
N VAL A 98 -36.24 -5.58 -15.44
CA VAL A 98 -36.02 -4.11 -15.46
C VAL A 98 -35.83 -3.59 -16.89
N ALA A 99 -35.11 -4.34 -17.75
CA ALA A 99 -34.95 -3.99 -19.17
C ALA A 99 -36.28 -3.92 -19.95
N THR A 100 -37.34 -4.58 -19.47
CA THR A 100 -38.68 -4.51 -20.08
C THR A 100 -39.38 -3.20 -19.73
N ASN A 101 -39.05 -2.61 -18.58
CA ASN A 101 -39.62 -1.35 -18.11
C ASN A 101 -38.65 -0.18 -18.36
N LYS A 102 -38.80 0.45 -19.54
CA LYS A 102 -37.94 1.56 -19.97
C LYS A 102 -37.92 2.73 -18.99
N ASP A 103 -39.04 3.02 -18.34
CA ASP A 103 -39.12 4.12 -17.38
C ASP A 103 -38.28 3.82 -16.14
N LEU A 104 -38.37 2.60 -15.62
CA LEU A 104 -37.57 2.16 -14.49
C LEU A 104 -36.07 2.17 -14.84
N GLU A 105 -35.72 1.64 -16.01
CA GLU A 105 -34.36 1.60 -16.52
C GLU A 105 -33.75 3.00 -16.66
N LEU A 106 -34.48 3.93 -17.29
CA LEU A 106 -34.05 5.32 -17.45
C LEU A 106 -33.89 6.02 -16.10
N ALA A 107 -34.80 5.79 -15.14
CA ALA A 107 -34.74 6.43 -13.83
C ALA A 107 -33.48 6.02 -13.04
N TYR A 108 -33.14 4.73 -13.00
CA TYR A 108 -31.95 4.27 -12.28
C TYR A 108 -30.65 4.55 -13.04
N LYS A 109 -30.67 4.63 -14.38
CA LYS A 109 -29.54 5.16 -15.16
C LYS A 109 -29.28 6.63 -14.85
N ALA A 110 -30.31 7.47 -14.85
CA ALA A 110 -30.20 8.89 -14.52
C ALA A 110 -29.70 9.10 -13.08
N LYS A 111 -30.24 8.33 -12.12
CA LYS A 111 -29.77 8.32 -10.73
C LYS A 111 -28.30 7.96 -10.62
N ALA A 112 -27.86 6.87 -11.26
CA ALA A 112 -26.45 6.46 -11.23
C ALA A 112 -25.53 7.54 -11.82
N GLU A 113 -25.91 8.17 -12.93
CA GLU A 113 -25.15 9.27 -13.54
C GLU A 113 -25.09 10.52 -12.65
N TYR A 114 -26.19 10.89 -12.00
CA TYR A 114 -26.22 12.00 -11.05
C TYR A 114 -25.25 11.79 -9.88
N TYR A 115 -25.29 10.62 -9.24
CA TYR A 115 -24.39 10.32 -8.12
C TYR A 115 -22.93 10.14 -8.58
N ARG A 116 -22.68 9.72 -9.82
CA ARG A 116 -21.32 9.76 -10.43
C ARG A 116 -20.80 11.18 -10.57
N ALA A 117 -21.64 12.12 -11.01
CA ALA A 117 -21.26 13.54 -11.08
C ALA A 117 -20.94 14.08 -9.68
N LEU A 118 -21.81 13.83 -8.70
CA LEU A 118 -21.60 14.24 -7.31
C LEU A 118 -20.33 13.63 -6.72
N ARG A 119 -20.07 12.34 -6.96
CA ARG A 119 -18.85 11.67 -6.52
C ARG A 119 -17.59 12.32 -7.09
N CYS A 120 -17.58 12.62 -8.40
CA CYS A 120 -16.46 13.29 -9.05
C CYS A 120 -16.20 14.68 -8.44
N PHE A 121 -17.27 15.43 -8.16
CA PHE A 121 -17.18 16.72 -7.47
C PHE A 121 -16.56 16.59 -6.08
N CYS A 122 -17.04 15.65 -5.26
CA CYS A 122 -16.49 15.44 -3.90
C CYS A 122 -15.01 15.03 -3.93
N LEU A 123 -14.60 14.24 -4.93
CA LEU A 123 -13.21 13.88 -5.14
C LEU A 123 -12.37 15.08 -5.57
N ALA A 124 -12.88 15.93 -6.46
CA ALA A 124 -12.23 17.16 -6.89
C ALA A 124 -11.99 18.12 -5.70
N GLU A 125 -12.99 18.31 -4.84
CA GLU A 125 -12.89 19.09 -3.60
C GLU A 125 -11.82 18.53 -2.66
N ALA A 126 -11.71 17.20 -2.54
CA ALA A 126 -10.65 16.58 -1.75
C ALA A 126 -9.24 16.88 -2.30
N HIS A 127 -9.08 16.87 -3.63
CA HIS A 127 -7.81 17.22 -4.27
C HIS A 127 -7.51 18.73 -4.17
N ALA A 128 -8.52 19.57 -4.32
CA ALA A 128 -8.39 21.02 -4.17
C ALA A 128 -7.97 21.40 -2.73
N ALA A 129 -8.53 20.71 -1.72
CA ALA A 129 -8.13 20.88 -0.32
C ALA A 129 -6.66 20.48 -0.05
N LEU A 130 -6.07 19.64 -0.90
CA LEU A 130 -4.65 19.23 -0.84
C LEU A 130 -3.74 20.07 -1.75
N ALA A 131 -4.24 21.17 -2.33
CA ALA A 131 -3.55 22.00 -3.33
C ALA A 131 -3.07 21.24 -4.58
N LYS A 132 -3.69 20.09 -4.90
CA LYS A 132 -3.44 19.32 -6.12
C LYS A 132 -4.31 19.86 -7.25
N TRP A 133 -4.00 21.07 -7.72
CA TRP A 133 -4.88 21.84 -8.59
C TRP A 133 -5.13 21.21 -9.96
N ASN A 134 -4.12 20.55 -10.53
CA ASN A 134 -4.24 19.94 -11.86
C ASN A 134 -5.19 18.74 -11.81
N GLU A 135 -5.03 17.87 -10.82
CA GLU A 135 -5.90 16.73 -10.57
C GLU A 135 -7.33 17.18 -10.26
N ALA A 136 -7.48 18.21 -9.40
CA ALA A 136 -8.77 18.79 -9.09
C ALA A 136 -9.46 19.34 -10.35
N ASN A 137 -8.75 20.09 -11.20
CA ASN A 137 -9.32 20.68 -12.41
C ASN A 137 -9.85 19.61 -13.40
N VAL A 138 -9.08 18.55 -13.64
CA VAL A 138 -9.50 17.43 -14.51
C VAL A 138 -10.73 16.72 -13.94
N LEU A 139 -10.79 16.56 -12.62
CA LEU A 139 -11.95 15.96 -11.97
C LEU A 139 -13.20 16.86 -12.05
N TYR A 140 -13.04 18.19 -11.95
CA TYR A 140 -14.14 19.12 -12.17
C TYR A 140 -14.64 19.08 -13.62
N ASP A 141 -13.75 19.03 -14.63
CA ASP A 141 -14.14 18.88 -16.03
C ASP A 141 -15.00 17.62 -16.23
N ARG A 142 -14.55 16.49 -15.69
CA ARG A 142 -15.32 15.25 -15.72
C ARG A 142 -16.65 15.34 -14.97
N ALA A 143 -16.71 16.07 -13.85
CA ALA A 143 -17.94 16.27 -13.10
C ALA A 143 -18.95 17.12 -13.89
N VAL A 144 -18.47 18.15 -14.61
CA VAL A 144 -19.28 18.97 -15.52
C VAL A 144 -19.92 18.11 -16.61
N ASP A 145 -19.12 17.28 -17.30
CA ASP A 145 -19.61 16.41 -18.37
C ASP A 145 -20.70 15.43 -17.87
N ARG A 146 -20.51 14.88 -16.68
CA ARG A 146 -21.48 13.98 -16.05
C ARG A 146 -22.75 14.72 -15.65
N ALA A 147 -22.64 15.93 -15.12
CA ALA A 147 -23.80 16.76 -14.77
C ALA A 147 -24.60 17.17 -16.00
N SER A 148 -23.94 17.53 -17.11
CA SER A 148 -24.62 17.84 -18.38
C SER A 148 -25.31 16.61 -18.96
N ASN A 149 -24.66 15.45 -18.95
CA ASN A 149 -25.28 14.20 -19.40
C ASN A 149 -26.51 13.84 -18.56
N THR A 150 -26.42 14.02 -17.23
CA THR A 150 -27.53 13.82 -16.31
C THR A 150 -28.69 14.77 -16.64
N SER A 151 -28.42 16.05 -16.91
CA SER A 151 -29.45 17.01 -17.32
C SER A 151 -30.15 16.59 -18.62
N LEU A 152 -29.43 16.06 -19.61
CA LEU A 152 -30.01 15.54 -20.84
C LEU A 152 -30.89 14.31 -20.58
N LEU A 153 -30.43 13.38 -19.73
CA LEU A 153 -31.21 12.21 -19.35
C LEU A 153 -32.52 12.58 -18.64
N LEU A 154 -32.49 13.57 -17.74
CA LEU A 154 -33.70 14.04 -17.05
C LEU A 154 -34.70 14.68 -18.02
N LYS A 155 -34.23 15.48 -18.99
CA LYS A 155 -35.10 16.08 -20.02
C LYS A 155 -35.77 15.02 -20.89
N ASN A 156 -35.04 13.97 -21.25
CA ASN A 156 -35.59 12.88 -22.06
C ASN A 156 -36.58 12.00 -21.28
N ALA A 157 -36.59 12.08 -19.95
CA ALA A 157 -37.42 11.28 -19.07
C ALA A 157 -38.46 12.13 -18.31
N GLU A 158 -38.84 13.27 -18.89
CA GLU A 158 -39.85 14.17 -18.32
C GLU A 158 -41.18 13.43 -18.13
N GLY A 159 -41.75 13.51 -16.93
CA GLY A 159 -43.00 12.80 -16.57
C GLY A 159 -42.83 11.37 -16.04
N ASN A 160 -41.60 10.85 -15.94
CA ASN A 160 -41.34 9.53 -15.36
C ASN A 160 -41.53 9.53 -13.83
N PRO A 161 -42.44 8.70 -13.27
CA PRO A 161 -42.77 8.70 -11.85
C PRO A 161 -41.66 8.12 -10.96
N PHE A 162 -40.68 7.42 -11.52
CA PHE A 162 -39.58 6.80 -10.77
C PHE A 162 -38.38 7.73 -10.58
N ILE A 163 -38.33 8.85 -11.29
CA ILE A 163 -37.29 9.87 -11.14
C ILE A 163 -37.60 10.72 -9.91
N VAL A 164 -36.67 10.72 -8.96
CA VAL A 164 -36.79 11.50 -7.72
C VAL A 164 -35.88 12.73 -7.77
N GLU A 165 -34.79 12.63 -8.52
CA GLU A 165 -33.84 13.70 -8.77
C GLU A 165 -34.51 14.87 -9.50
N LYS A 166 -34.47 16.06 -8.92
CA LYS A 166 -35.04 17.25 -9.54
C LYS A 166 -34.04 17.86 -10.51
N GLU A 167 -34.54 18.39 -11.63
CA GLU A 167 -33.69 19.11 -12.58
C GLU A 167 -32.96 20.30 -11.92
N VAL A 168 -33.60 20.93 -10.93
CA VAL A 168 -33.03 22.01 -10.12
C VAL A 168 -31.78 21.55 -9.35
N ASP A 169 -31.78 20.33 -8.82
CA ASP A 169 -30.64 19.81 -8.04
C ASP A 169 -29.42 19.58 -8.95
N VAL A 170 -29.65 19.11 -10.18
CA VAL A 170 -28.60 18.93 -11.19
C VAL A 170 -28.02 20.28 -11.63
N LYS A 171 -28.87 21.28 -11.84
CA LYS A 171 -28.43 22.66 -12.16
C LYS A 171 -27.60 23.26 -11.03
N ASN A 172 -28.08 23.18 -9.79
CA ASN A 172 -27.35 23.63 -8.61
C ASN A 172 -26.00 22.93 -8.46
N LEU A 173 -25.93 21.62 -8.70
CA LEU A 173 -24.68 20.87 -8.68
C LEU A 173 -23.72 21.35 -9.77
N HIS A 174 -24.20 21.59 -10.98
CA HIS A 174 -23.40 22.10 -12.09
C HIS A 174 -22.83 23.50 -11.80
N GLU A 175 -23.64 24.40 -11.24
CA GLU A 175 -23.21 25.74 -10.79
C GLU A 175 -22.15 25.64 -9.68
N GLN A 176 -22.31 24.74 -8.71
CA GLN A 176 -21.30 24.51 -7.67
C GLN A 176 -19.98 23.99 -8.24
N ILE A 177 -20.05 22.99 -9.13
CA ILE A 177 -18.86 22.42 -9.80
C ILE A 177 -18.11 23.51 -10.57
N THR A 178 -18.82 24.33 -11.34
CA THR A 178 -18.21 25.39 -12.15
C THR A 178 -17.61 26.50 -11.29
N ALA A 179 -18.29 26.91 -10.21
CA ALA A 179 -17.75 27.85 -9.24
C ALA A 179 -16.45 27.34 -8.59
N SER A 180 -16.46 26.10 -8.07
CA SER A 180 -15.26 25.47 -7.48
C SER A 180 -14.13 25.28 -8.49
N LYS A 181 -14.45 24.95 -9.74
CA LYS A 181 -13.46 24.85 -10.84
C LYS A 181 -12.75 26.19 -11.05
N PHE A 182 -13.49 27.29 -11.21
CA PHE A 182 -12.87 28.60 -11.40
C PHE A 182 -12.07 29.05 -10.17
N ALA A 183 -12.57 28.79 -8.96
CA ALA A 183 -11.82 29.04 -7.73
C ALA A 183 -10.48 28.28 -7.70
N THR A 184 -10.51 26.99 -8.09
CA THR A 184 -9.31 26.14 -8.19
C THR A 184 -8.32 26.66 -9.25
N GLN A 185 -8.81 27.12 -10.40
CA GLN A 185 -7.98 27.73 -11.44
C GLN A 185 -7.35 29.05 -10.98
N ALA A 186 -8.12 29.89 -10.27
CA ALA A 186 -7.60 31.12 -9.69
C ALA A 186 -6.54 30.84 -8.62
N ASN A 187 -6.77 29.86 -7.74
CA ASN A 187 -5.80 29.43 -6.73
C ASN A 187 -4.51 28.90 -7.38
N ARG A 188 -4.62 28.10 -8.45
CA ARG A 188 -3.46 27.63 -9.22
C ARG A 188 -2.65 28.79 -9.80
N LEU A 189 -3.31 29.79 -10.37
CA LEU A 189 -2.64 30.97 -10.92
C LEU A 189 -2.03 31.84 -9.81
N ALA A 190 -2.69 31.98 -8.67
CA ALA A 190 -2.17 32.69 -7.51
C ALA A 190 -0.92 32.00 -6.94
N GLU A 191 -0.92 30.66 -6.88
CA GLU A 191 0.26 29.89 -6.46
C GLU A 191 1.40 30.01 -7.48
N ALA A 192 1.11 29.94 -8.78
CA ALA A 192 2.10 30.18 -9.83
C ALA A 192 2.66 31.61 -9.81
N ALA A 193 1.83 32.63 -9.54
CA ALA A 193 2.25 34.03 -9.43
C ALA A 193 3.02 34.30 -8.13
N GLY A 194 2.68 33.61 -7.04
CA GLY A 194 3.47 33.57 -5.80
C GLY A 194 4.77 32.77 -5.95
N GLY A 195 4.87 31.97 -7.02
CA GLY A 195 5.97 31.09 -7.42
C GLY A 195 7.21 31.78 -8.02
N ASN A 196 7.35 33.10 -7.88
CA ASN A 196 8.68 33.74 -7.93
C ASN A 196 9.49 33.51 -6.63
N LYS A 197 8.94 32.74 -5.68
CA LYS A 197 9.74 31.96 -4.74
C LYS A 197 10.05 30.62 -5.42
N TRP A 198 11.16 30.61 -6.16
CA TRP A 198 11.85 29.45 -6.71
C TRP A 198 11.51 28.15 -5.98
N ASP A 199 11.07 27.16 -6.75
CA ASP A 199 10.79 25.78 -6.36
C ASP A 199 11.82 25.20 -5.37
N GLU A 200 11.54 25.27 -4.07
CA GLU A 200 12.22 24.47 -3.05
C GLU A 200 11.76 22.99 -3.07
N LYS A 201 10.86 22.59 -3.99
CA LYS A 201 10.27 21.23 -4.01
C LYS A 201 10.75 20.31 -5.13
N GLN A 202 11.67 20.74 -5.98
CA GLN A 202 12.41 19.84 -6.88
C GLN A 202 13.86 20.29 -7.10
N GLU A 203 14.56 20.78 -6.08
CA GLU A 203 16.00 20.56 -6.06
C GLU A 203 16.21 19.08 -5.80
N THR A 204 16.53 18.32 -6.86
CA THR A 204 17.13 17.00 -6.73
C THR A 204 18.43 17.18 -5.96
N PHE A 205 18.39 17.04 -4.63
CA PHE A 205 19.59 17.05 -3.80
C PHE A 205 20.47 15.90 -4.28
N ASP A 206 21.64 16.25 -4.81
CA ASP A 206 22.63 15.28 -5.23
C ASP A 206 23.24 14.61 -3.99
N ASN A 207 22.71 13.43 -3.68
CA ASN A 207 23.12 12.63 -2.52
C ASN A 207 24.43 11.86 -2.76
N ARG A 208 25.06 11.97 -3.94
CA ARG A 208 26.39 11.38 -4.19
C ARG A 208 27.41 12.00 -3.23
N PRO A 209 28.35 11.23 -2.66
CA PRO A 209 29.32 11.79 -1.74
C PRO A 209 30.22 12.80 -2.47
N LEU A 210 30.60 13.90 -1.80
CA LEU A 210 31.40 14.96 -2.43
C LEU A 210 32.72 14.46 -3.02
N ILE A 211 33.29 13.40 -2.45
CA ILE A 211 34.52 12.77 -2.95
C ILE A 211 34.39 12.26 -4.41
N ASP A 212 33.19 11.90 -4.84
CA ASP A 212 32.92 11.38 -6.19
C ASP A 212 32.60 12.51 -7.19
N THR A 213 32.40 13.73 -6.72
CA THR A 213 31.98 14.89 -7.53
C THR A 213 32.87 16.11 -7.27
N LEU A 214 34.18 15.90 -7.08
CA LEU A 214 35.13 16.99 -6.83
C LEU A 214 35.24 17.96 -8.02
N ASP A 215 34.94 17.48 -9.23
CA ASP A 215 34.97 18.26 -10.47
C ASP A 215 33.71 19.11 -10.68
N GLU A 216 32.67 18.91 -9.87
CA GLU A 216 31.38 19.59 -9.98
C GLU A 216 31.24 20.65 -8.87
N PHE A 217 30.96 21.90 -9.23
CA PHE A 217 30.71 22.95 -8.25
C PHE A 217 29.30 22.81 -7.63
N ARG A 218 29.22 22.35 -6.38
CA ARG A 218 27.97 22.28 -5.61
C ARG A 218 27.79 23.53 -4.73
N LYS A 219 26.68 24.24 -4.92
CA LYS A 219 26.32 25.40 -4.11
C LYS A 219 25.69 24.95 -2.79
N ILE A 220 26.44 25.02 -1.69
CA ILE A 220 25.97 24.66 -0.35
C ILE A 220 25.63 25.96 0.41
N THR A 221 24.37 26.11 0.82
CA THR A 221 23.91 27.28 1.59
C THR A 221 23.90 26.95 3.09
N PRO A 222 24.13 27.91 4.01
CA PRO A 222 24.04 27.68 5.46
C PRO A 222 22.73 27.01 5.93
N LYS A 223 21.63 27.22 5.20
CA LYS A 223 20.34 26.55 5.48
C LYS A 223 20.37 25.04 5.24
N ASP A 224 21.23 24.55 4.35
CA ASP A 224 21.36 23.12 4.04
C ASP A 224 22.10 22.35 5.12
N LEU A 225 22.95 23.04 5.89
CA LEU A 225 23.69 22.47 7.03
C LEU A 225 22.82 22.28 8.28
N HIS A 226 21.71 23.01 8.40
CA HIS A 226 20.82 23.00 9.56
C HIS A 226 19.61 22.06 9.42
N LYS A 227 19.46 21.38 8.27
CA LYS A 227 18.39 20.38 8.06
C LYS A 227 18.67 19.15 8.94
N THR A 228 17.63 18.65 9.63
CA THR A 228 17.71 17.55 10.61
C THR A 228 18.20 16.23 10.00
N GLU A 229 18.03 16.07 8.69
CA GLU A 229 18.64 15.01 7.89
C GLU A 229 19.93 15.58 7.29
N GLN A 230 21.09 15.11 7.77
CA GLN A 230 22.39 15.53 7.25
C GLN A 230 22.56 15.06 5.79
N ASN A 231 22.12 15.89 4.84
CA ASN A 231 22.08 15.55 3.41
C ASN A 231 23.43 15.72 2.69
N ILE A 232 24.49 16.14 3.39
CA ILE A 232 25.81 16.35 2.79
C ILE A 232 26.71 15.17 3.14
N ARG A 233 26.69 14.12 2.31
CA ARG A 233 27.65 13.02 2.42
C ARG A 233 29.01 13.49 1.89
N ILE A 234 30.02 13.61 2.75
CA ILE A 234 31.37 13.97 2.32
C ILE A 234 32.06 12.76 1.69
N ILE A 235 32.04 11.65 2.42
CA ILE A 235 32.68 10.37 2.06
C ILE A 235 31.81 9.22 2.58
N SER A 236 31.84 8.08 1.89
CA SER A 236 31.20 6.85 2.40
C SER A 236 32.03 6.24 3.52
N VAL A 237 31.40 5.97 4.67
CA VAL A 237 32.04 5.32 5.81
C VAL A 237 31.26 4.03 6.15
N PRO A 238 31.91 2.86 6.20
CA PRO A 238 33.33 2.60 5.94
C PRO A 238 33.70 2.73 4.45
N PRO A 239 34.99 2.95 4.12
CA PRO A 239 35.46 2.99 2.73
C PRO A 239 35.21 1.64 2.05
N SER A 240 34.99 1.66 0.74
CA SER A 240 34.87 0.44 -0.05
C SER A 240 36.17 -0.36 -0.01
N PHE A 241 36.07 -1.67 0.13
CA PHE A 241 37.23 -2.56 0.12
C PHE A 241 37.85 -2.58 -1.28
N ILE A 242 39.13 -2.22 -1.36
CA ILE A 242 39.93 -2.32 -2.59
C ILE A 242 40.87 -3.53 -2.42
N PRO A 243 40.99 -4.42 -3.42
CA PRO A 243 41.95 -5.51 -3.36
C PRO A 243 43.37 -4.96 -3.25
N MET A 244 44.01 -5.18 -2.11
CA MET A 244 45.38 -4.74 -1.91
C MET A 244 46.32 -5.76 -2.54
N PRO A 245 47.26 -5.35 -3.41
CA PRO A 245 48.26 -6.27 -3.94
C PRO A 245 49.05 -6.86 -2.78
N ASN A 246 49.01 -8.18 -2.64
CA ASN A 246 49.81 -8.87 -1.64
C ASN A 246 51.29 -8.61 -1.95
N LYS A 247 52.06 -8.24 -0.93
CA LYS A 247 53.51 -8.10 -1.03
C LYS A 247 54.09 -9.36 -1.71
N PRO A 248 54.91 -9.24 -2.77
CA PRO A 248 55.48 -10.39 -3.44
C PRO A 248 56.29 -11.23 -2.45
N MET A 249 56.15 -12.55 -2.53
CA MET A 249 56.89 -13.49 -1.70
C MET A 249 58.39 -13.32 -1.96
N PHE A 250 59.14 -12.93 -0.92
CA PHE A 250 60.60 -12.85 -0.97
C PHE A 250 61.15 -13.88 0.00
N PHE A 251 61.88 -14.87 -0.51
CA PHE A 251 62.54 -15.87 0.33
C PHE A 251 63.90 -15.35 0.75
N ASP A 252 64.17 -15.36 2.05
CA ASP A 252 65.51 -15.12 2.56
C ASP A 252 66.37 -16.37 2.35
N LEU A 253 67.04 -16.44 1.18
CA LEU A 253 67.91 -17.55 0.83
C LEU A 253 69.22 -17.55 1.63
N ALA A 254 69.61 -16.42 2.24
CA ALA A 254 70.85 -16.34 3.00
C ALA A 254 70.82 -17.25 4.24
N LEU A 255 69.63 -17.44 4.82
CA LEU A 255 69.42 -18.37 5.93
C LEU A 255 69.84 -19.81 5.60
N ASN A 256 69.65 -20.26 4.35
CA ASN A 256 70.04 -21.61 3.92
C ASN A 256 71.56 -21.84 3.93
N HIS A 257 72.34 -20.75 3.91
CA HIS A 257 73.80 -20.80 3.90
C HIS A 257 74.41 -20.75 5.31
N ILE A 258 73.60 -20.57 6.36
CA ILE A 258 74.05 -20.70 7.75
C ILE A 258 74.18 -22.19 8.07
N LYS A 259 75.38 -22.74 7.89
CA LYS A 259 75.74 -24.11 8.27
C LYS A 259 76.70 -24.09 9.44
N MET A 260 76.54 -25.07 10.32
CA MET A 260 77.53 -25.32 11.38
C MET A 260 78.90 -25.57 10.75
N PRO A 261 79.99 -24.99 11.29
CA PRO A 261 81.33 -25.31 10.83
C PRO A 261 81.63 -26.78 11.06
N ASN A 262 82.54 -27.37 10.28
CA ASN A 262 82.96 -28.76 10.51
C ASN A 262 83.58 -28.88 11.92
N LEU A 263 83.00 -29.74 12.76
CA LEU A 263 83.39 -29.94 14.15
C LEU A 263 84.28 -31.17 14.36
N GLU A 264 84.66 -31.92 13.32
CA GLU A 264 85.46 -33.15 13.42
C GLU A 264 86.76 -32.94 14.21
N SER A 265 87.46 -31.83 14.00
CA SER A 265 88.68 -31.47 14.73
C SER A 265 88.45 -31.23 16.23
N LYS A 266 87.25 -30.75 16.60
CA LYS A 266 86.88 -30.47 17.99
C LYS A 266 86.36 -31.72 18.70
N ILE A 267 85.66 -32.59 17.98
CA ILE A 267 85.20 -33.89 18.50
C ILE A 267 86.40 -34.80 18.79
N ALA A 268 87.43 -34.79 17.94
CA ALA A 268 88.68 -35.51 18.20
C ALA A 268 89.43 -35.04 19.46
N SER A 269 89.22 -33.79 19.90
CA SER A 269 89.83 -33.25 21.13
C SER A 269 89.11 -33.69 22.42
N TYR A 270 87.88 -34.20 22.32
CA TYR A 270 87.13 -34.78 23.43
C TYR A 270 87.21 -36.32 23.41
N GLY A 271 88.44 -36.84 23.53
CA GLY A 271 88.68 -38.28 23.71
C GLY A 271 87.99 -38.82 24.97
N PHE A 272 87.27 -39.93 24.79
CA PHE A 272 86.43 -40.63 25.77
C PHE A 272 87.20 -41.19 26.97
N GLU A 273 86.68 -40.98 28.19
CA GLU A 273 86.75 -42.00 29.25
C GLU A 273 85.36 -42.59 29.48
N LYS A 274 85.29 -43.91 29.27
CA LYS A 274 84.14 -44.77 29.50
C LYS A 274 83.69 -44.75 30.96
N LYS A 275 82.38 -44.66 31.20
CA LYS A 275 81.70 -45.58 32.12
C LYS A 275 80.46 -46.14 31.45
N GLU A 276 80.50 -47.46 31.32
CA GLU A 276 79.59 -48.32 30.59
C GLU A 276 78.20 -48.42 31.25
N THR A 277 77.18 -48.16 30.42
CA THR A 277 76.00 -48.99 30.12
C THR A 277 75.22 -49.62 31.29
N SER A 278 73.89 -49.56 31.31
CA SER A 278 73.01 -50.32 30.38
C SER A 278 71.56 -49.81 30.54
N GLN A 279 70.92 -49.32 29.49
CA GLN A 279 70.15 -50.04 28.45
C GLN A 279 68.88 -50.76 28.91
N ASN A 280 67.83 -50.45 28.14
CA ASN A 280 66.66 -51.26 27.79
C ASN A 280 65.55 -51.49 28.83
N ASN A 281 64.32 -51.09 28.48
CA ASN A 281 63.45 -52.06 27.83
C ASN A 281 62.29 -51.43 27.03
N GLU A 282 62.13 -51.99 25.85
CA GLU A 282 61.07 -51.76 24.88
C GLU A 282 59.73 -52.39 25.31
N LYS A 283 58.68 -52.05 24.53
CA LYS A 283 57.61 -52.95 24.03
C LYS A 283 56.49 -53.30 25.06
N ILE A 284 55.19 -53.34 24.72
CA ILE A 284 54.52 -53.94 23.54
C ILE A 284 53.01 -53.54 23.55
N LYS A 285 52.46 -53.22 22.37
CA LYS A 285 51.21 -53.72 21.69
C LYS A 285 49.87 -53.76 22.49
N LYS A 286 48.65 -53.68 21.94
CA LYS A 286 48.08 -54.08 20.63
C LYS A 286 46.56 -53.76 20.62
N GLY A 287 45.95 -53.65 19.44
CA GLY A 287 44.54 -53.99 19.13
C GLY A 287 43.54 -52.80 19.25
N ALA A 288 42.80 -52.30 18.25
CA ALA A 288 42.10 -52.80 17.05
C ALA A 288 40.57 -52.92 17.23
N LYS A 289 39.83 -51.96 16.62
CA LYS A 289 38.40 -51.93 16.17
C LYS A 289 37.34 -52.09 17.29
N SER A 290 36.16 -51.45 17.30
CA SER A 290 35.26 -50.86 16.30
C SER A 290 34.23 -49.90 16.97
N LYS A 291 33.51 -49.13 16.14
CA LYS A 291 32.52 -48.07 16.41
C LYS A 291 31.33 -48.45 17.32
N GLN A 292 30.89 -47.56 18.21
CA GLN A 292 29.63 -46.78 18.16
C GLN A 292 29.35 -46.02 19.48
N ASP A 293 29.10 -44.71 19.34
CA ASP A 293 28.24 -43.76 20.09
C ASP A 293 28.06 -43.88 21.62
N GLU A 294 28.55 -42.89 22.38
CA GLU A 294 27.71 -41.83 23.01
C GLU A 294 28.54 -40.80 23.83
N GLN A 295 28.14 -39.52 23.67
CA GLN A 295 28.20 -38.39 24.62
C GLN A 295 29.57 -37.78 25.02
N ASP A 296 29.89 -36.56 24.52
CA ASP A 296 29.83 -35.33 25.34
C ASP A 296 30.34 -34.05 24.63
N ALA A 297 29.72 -32.93 25.04
CA ALA A 297 30.21 -31.54 25.01
C ALA A 297 30.28 -30.76 23.68
N SER A 298 29.14 -30.14 23.36
CA SER A 298 28.95 -28.69 23.14
C SER A 298 30.05 -27.87 22.44
N GLN A 299 29.63 -27.29 21.31
CA GLN A 299 30.07 -26.03 20.73
C GLN A 299 30.38 -24.94 21.77
N GLN A 300 31.50 -24.23 21.59
CA GLN A 300 31.70 -22.81 21.92
C GLN A 300 33.01 -22.40 21.21
N GLY A 301 33.03 -21.53 20.20
CA GLY A 301 32.45 -20.20 20.23
C GLY A 301 33.46 -19.28 20.93
N ILE A 302 34.30 -18.58 20.17
CA ILE A 302 35.18 -17.52 20.69
C ILE A 302 34.28 -16.31 20.99
N GLY A 303 33.50 -16.44 22.04
CA GLY A 303 32.58 -15.44 22.58
C GLY A 303 32.64 -15.55 24.09
N GLY A 304 33.64 -14.91 24.69
CA GLY A 304 33.88 -15.10 26.11
C GLY A 304 35.07 -14.34 26.69
N LEU A 305 35.30 -13.08 26.30
CA LEU A 305 36.18 -12.18 27.06
C LEU A 305 35.75 -10.72 26.92
N VAL A 306 34.51 -10.45 27.33
CA VAL A 306 34.09 -9.10 27.72
C VAL A 306 33.35 -9.21 29.04
N LYS A 307 34.08 -9.05 30.15
CA LYS A 307 33.48 -8.76 31.47
C LYS A 307 33.94 -7.38 31.92
N GLY A 308 32.99 -6.45 31.88
CA GLY A 308 32.84 -5.39 32.86
C GLY A 308 33.84 -4.25 32.83
N TRP A 309 33.50 -3.17 32.13
CA TRP A 309 33.75 -1.80 32.59
C TRP A 309 32.54 -0.94 32.25
N PHE A 310 31.58 -0.94 33.18
CA PHE A 310 30.57 0.09 33.32
C PHE A 310 31.14 1.18 34.22
N TRP A 311 31.27 2.40 33.72
CA TRP A 311 31.14 3.61 34.54
C TRP A 311 30.28 4.64 33.81
N ARG A 312 29.34 5.19 34.57
CA ARG A 312 28.47 6.30 34.23
C ARG A 312 29.00 7.51 34.99
N LYS A 313 29.39 8.56 34.27
CA LYS A 313 29.08 9.97 34.52
C LYS A 313 29.63 10.81 33.37
#